data_AF-A0A1A8YJL9-F1
#
_entry.id   AF-A0A1A8YJL9-F1
#
_cell.length_a   1.000
_cell.length_b   1.000
_cell.length_c   1.000
_cell.angle_alpha   90.00
_cell.angle_beta   90.00
_cell.angle_gamma   90.00
#
_symmetry.space_group_name_H-M   'P 1'
#
loop_
_entity.id
_entity.type
_entity.pdbx_description
1 polymer ?
#
loop_
_entity_poly.entity_id
_entity_poly.type
_entity_poly.pdbx_seq_one_letter_code
_entity_poly.pdbx_strand_id
1 'polypeptide(L)'
;MPFTTLRRRGSSTITKSGPPPVSAECPHGQVVLFGWVLRQNFWDDTSKQKGYDIEICESGLSSCTSKQGNTHTYDISYIFVECGAQAMPFSEQVVSVSQTTYNTIKCPNDYSIVFGFGVSTSSGKSKSALYTYVTPCRPGLYYVPTTMCMKSCSLNMNNQDDKSFMYIVCVDGTIWSGLNMITMVAKDDFHSAVNRSKQYNDGELALECPSEGTVLTGFYGETHTSSPYVNAPFGKCSKSLKSCSVHGSGQAIGHQNYRSLILALLCKNGG
;
A
#
# COMPACT_ATOMS: atom_id res chain seq x y z
N MET A 1 -10.47 -22.83 -2.13
CA MET A 1 -10.35 -22.06 -3.39
C MET A 1 -8.89 -21.69 -3.63
N PRO A 2 -8.34 -21.94 -4.82
CA PRO A 2 -6.96 -21.59 -5.14
C PRO A 2 -6.79 -20.09 -5.43
N PHE A 3 -5.59 -19.54 -5.21
CA PHE A 3 -5.17 -18.18 -5.58
C PHE A 3 -5.22 -17.85 -7.08
N THR A 4 -5.91 -18.66 -7.88
CA THR A 4 -6.17 -18.40 -9.30
C THR A 4 -6.93 -17.09 -9.52
N THR A 5 -7.73 -16.64 -8.56
CA THR A 5 -8.48 -15.38 -8.64
C THR A 5 -7.56 -14.17 -8.78
N LEU A 6 -6.36 -14.18 -8.18
CA LEU A 6 -5.38 -13.08 -8.27
C LEU A 6 -4.46 -13.15 -9.50
N ARG A 7 -4.62 -14.15 -10.38
CA ARG A 7 -3.79 -14.27 -11.60
C ARG A 7 -4.27 -13.32 -12.71
N ARG A 8 -3.39 -13.07 -13.70
CA ARG A 8 -3.54 -12.15 -14.85
C ARG A 8 -4.92 -12.14 -15.56
N ARG A 9 -5.72 -13.21 -15.50
CA ARG A 9 -7.05 -13.29 -16.11
C ARG A 9 -8.23 -13.20 -15.12
N GLY A 10 -7.97 -13.27 -13.81
CA GLY A 10 -8.99 -13.33 -12.76
C GLY A 10 -9.24 -12.01 -12.02
N SER A 11 -8.27 -11.08 -12.04
CA SER A 11 -8.40 -9.82 -11.32
C SER A 11 -7.64 -8.65 -11.96
N SER A 12 -8.10 -7.43 -11.69
CA SER A 12 -7.56 -6.16 -12.19
C SER A 12 -7.18 -5.25 -11.05
N THR A 13 -6.00 -4.64 -11.10
CA THR A 13 -5.59 -3.63 -10.12
C THR A 13 -5.92 -2.24 -10.64
N ILE A 14 -6.46 -1.37 -9.77
CA ILE A 14 -6.76 0.03 -10.02
C ILE A 14 -6.03 0.86 -8.97
N THR A 15 -5.40 1.93 -9.41
CA THR A 15 -4.71 2.89 -8.54
C THR A 15 -5.10 4.30 -8.96
N LYS A 16 -5.28 5.19 -7.99
CA LYS A 16 -5.49 6.61 -8.24
C LYS A 16 -4.92 7.43 -7.10
N SER A 17 -4.46 8.63 -7.40
CA SER A 17 -4.07 9.62 -6.41
C SER A 17 -4.68 10.97 -6.77
N GLY A 18 -4.91 11.81 -5.76
CA GLY A 18 -5.44 13.16 -5.96
C GLY A 18 -5.95 13.78 -4.66
N PRO A 19 -6.42 15.04 -4.72
CA PRO A 19 -7.05 15.68 -3.56
C PRO A 19 -8.24 14.84 -3.06
N PRO A 20 -8.40 14.61 -1.75
CA PRO A 20 -9.57 13.94 -1.21
C PRO A 20 -10.87 14.75 -1.42
N PRO A 21 -12.05 14.09 -1.56
CA PRO A 21 -12.22 12.64 -1.63
C PRO A 21 -11.82 12.09 -3.00
N VAL A 22 -11.19 10.91 -3.01
CA VAL A 22 -10.85 10.18 -4.23
C VAL A 22 -11.77 8.98 -4.40
N SER A 23 -12.06 8.63 -5.65
CA SER A 23 -12.86 7.45 -6.00
C SER A 23 -12.21 6.67 -7.13
N ALA A 24 -12.25 5.33 -7.03
CA ALA A 24 -11.82 4.38 -8.03
C ALA A 24 -12.92 3.35 -8.31
N GLU A 25 -13.17 3.10 -9.58
CA GLU A 25 -14.19 2.15 -10.05
C GLU A 25 -13.52 0.87 -10.57
N CYS A 26 -14.12 -0.27 -10.25
CA CYS A 26 -13.71 -1.54 -10.84
C CYS A 26 -14.14 -1.60 -12.31
N PRO A 27 -13.40 -2.33 -13.17
CA PRO A 27 -13.83 -2.58 -14.53
C PRO A 27 -15.23 -3.20 -14.59
N HIS A 28 -15.93 -2.99 -15.71
CA HIS A 28 -17.28 -3.51 -15.89
C HIS A 28 -17.37 -5.03 -15.60
N GLY A 29 -18.35 -5.42 -14.79
CA GLY A 29 -18.54 -6.82 -14.38
C GLY A 29 -17.56 -7.30 -13.30
N GLN A 30 -16.76 -6.41 -12.71
CA GLN A 30 -15.91 -6.71 -11.56
C GLN A 30 -16.35 -5.93 -10.32
N VAL A 31 -16.04 -6.50 -9.17
CA VAL A 31 -16.24 -5.93 -7.84
C VAL A 31 -14.93 -5.89 -7.09
N VAL A 32 -14.85 -5.05 -6.07
CA VAL A 32 -13.71 -4.97 -5.15
C VAL A 32 -13.50 -6.33 -4.49
N LEU A 33 -12.29 -6.87 -4.62
CA LEU A 33 -11.81 -8.00 -3.81
C LEU A 33 -11.30 -7.50 -2.47
N PHE A 34 -10.44 -6.48 -2.52
CA PHE A 34 -9.88 -5.75 -1.40
C PHE A 34 -9.24 -4.46 -1.89
N GLY A 35 -9.05 -3.50 -0.99
CA GLY A 35 -8.34 -2.26 -1.31
C GLY A 35 -8.23 -1.34 -0.11
N TRP A 36 -7.51 -0.25 -0.28
CA TRP A 36 -7.30 0.73 0.77
C TRP A 36 -7.28 2.15 0.21
N VAL A 37 -7.62 3.12 1.06
CA VAL A 37 -7.41 4.54 0.81
C VAL A 37 -6.59 5.14 1.93
N LEU A 38 -5.47 5.78 1.61
CA LEU A 38 -4.62 6.47 2.57
C LEU A 38 -4.64 7.96 2.28
N ARG A 39 -4.97 8.77 3.28
CA ARG A 39 -4.84 10.24 3.21
C ARG A 39 -3.54 10.67 3.89
N GLN A 40 -2.84 11.62 3.28
CA GLN A 40 -1.57 12.17 3.76
C GLN A 40 -1.50 13.68 3.51
N ASN A 41 -0.58 14.34 4.22
CA ASN A 41 -0.17 15.72 3.95
C ASN A 41 1.29 15.89 4.37
N PHE A 42 2.14 16.26 3.41
CA PHE A 42 3.58 16.42 3.58
C PHE A 42 4.02 17.89 3.54
N TRP A 43 3.06 18.82 3.54
CA TRP A 43 3.29 20.26 3.45
C TRP A 43 2.91 20.98 4.75
N ASP A 44 1.69 20.78 5.20
CA ASP A 44 1.16 21.39 6.42
C ASP A 44 1.66 20.60 7.64
N ASP A 45 2.00 21.32 8.71
CA ASP A 45 2.24 20.69 10.01
C ASP A 45 0.89 20.40 10.66
N THR A 46 0.48 19.13 10.63
CA THR A 46 -0.91 18.73 10.91
C THR A 46 -1.12 18.23 12.35
N SER A 47 -0.30 18.70 13.30
CA SER A 47 -0.38 18.29 14.72
C SER A 47 -0.40 16.75 14.88
N LYS A 48 0.60 16.08 14.30
CA LYS A 48 0.77 14.62 14.26
C LYS A 48 -0.29 13.87 13.45
N GLN A 49 -0.71 14.43 12.32
CA GLN A 49 -1.63 13.77 11.38
C GLN A 49 -2.96 13.35 12.04
N LYS A 50 -3.54 14.22 12.86
CA LYS A 50 -4.89 14.02 13.42
C LYS A 50 -5.94 14.08 12.31
N GLY A 51 -6.78 13.04 12.18
CA GLY A 51 -7.82 12.94 11.14
C GLY A 51 -7.31 12.51 9.75
N TYR A 52 -6.06 12.09 9.65
CA TYR A 52 -5.52 11.37 8.50
C TYR A 52 -5.55 9.89 8.82
N ASP A 53 -6.27 9.08 8.07
CA ASP A 53 -6.47 7.67 8.36
C ASP A 53 -6.29 6.81 7.10
N ILE A 54 -6.22 5.49 7.32
CA ILE A 54 -6.31 4.50 6.26
C ILE A 54 -7.68 3.82 6.34
N GLU A 55 -8.37 3.76 5.20
CA GLU A 55 -9.72 3.20 5.07
C GLU A 55 -9.67 1.93 4.22
N ILE A 56 -10.56 0.99 4.49
CA ILE A 56 -10.75 -0.19 3.63
C ILE A 56 -11.66 0.17 2.44
N CYS A 57 -11.39 -0.45 1.29
CA CYS A 57 -12.34 -0.54 0.20
C CYS A 57 -13.20 -1.79 0.40
N GLU A 58 -14.50 -1.61 0.68
CA GLU A 58 -15.41 -2.71 1.02
C GLU A 58 -15.53 -3.73 -0.12
N SER A 59 -15.37 -5.02 0.22
CA SER A 59 -15.41 -6.13 -0.74
C SER A 59 -16.83 -6.31 -1.29
N GLY A 60 -16.93 -6.63 -2.59
CA GLY A 60 -18.21 -6.82 -3.29
C GLY A 60 -18.86 -5.56 -3.86
N LEU A 61 -18.33 -4.37 -3.58
CA LEU A 61 -18.78 -3.12 -4.22
C LEU A 61 -18.19 -2.95 -5.62
N SER A 62 -18.84 -2.18 -6.49
CA SER A 62 -18.32 -1.84 -7.82
C SER A 62 -17.27 -0.72 -7.80
N SER A 63 -17.16 0.00 -6.70
CA SER A 63 -16.28 1.17 -6.55
C SER A 63 -15.84 1.35 -5.11
N CYS A 64 -14.73 2.05 -4.91
CA CYS A 64 -14.26 2.51 -3.62
C CYS A 64 -14.08 4.02 -3.64
N THR A 65 -14.76 4.71 -2.73
CA THR A 65 -14.70 6.16 -2.56
C THR A 65 -14.26 6.46 -1.14
N SER A 66 -13.26 7.31 -0.99
CA SER A 66 -12.81 7.73 0.34
C SER A 66 -13.93 8.43 1.09
N LYS A 67 -14.09 8.10 2.37
CA LYS A 67 -15.00 8.83 3.27
C LYS A 67 -14.29 10.06 3.85
N GLN A 68 -12.96 10.16 3.68
CA GLN A 68 -12.16 11.33 4.05
C GLN A 68 -12.29 12.45 3.01
N GLY A 69 -12.72 13.62 3.49
CA GLY A 69 -12.73 14.86 2.70
C GLY A 69 -11.41 15.63 2.79
N ASN A 70 -11.36 16.75 2.07
CA ASN A 70 -10.27 17.70 2.15
C ASN A 70 -10.40 18.61 3.37
N THR A 71 -9.34 18.74 4.18
CA THR A 71 -9.27 19.77 5.23
C THR A 71 -8.13 20.76 5.02
N HIS A 72 -7.12 20.42 4.23
CA HIS A 72 -6.01 21.31 3.89
C HIS A 72 -5.64 21.24 2.41
N THR A 73 -5.20 22.37 1.88
CA THR A 73 -4.83 22.56 0.47
C THR A 73 -3.89 21.48 -0.09
N TYR A 74 -2.98 20.94 0.73
CA TYR A 74 -1.99 19.94 0.34
C TYR A 74 -2.35 18.50 0.73
N ASP A 75 -3.61 18.25 1.06
CA ASP A 75 -4.08 16.90 1.29
C ASP A 75 -4.04 16.09 0.00
N ILE A 76 -3.48 14.89 0.10
CA ILE A 76 -3.42 13.91 -0.97
C ILE A 76 -3.98 12.59 -0.45
N SER A 77 -4.80 11.94 -1.28
CA SER A 77 -5.23 10.58 -1.04
C SER A 77 -4.70 9.65 -2.11
N TYR A 78 -4.32 8.45 -1.68
CA TYR A 78 -3.88 7.35 -2.52
C TYR A 78 -4.87 6.21 -2.36
N ILE A 79 -5.43 5.71 -3.46
CA ILE A 79 -6.37 4.60 -3.46
C ILE A 79 -5.83 3.45 -4.30
N PHE A 80 -5.77 2.26 -3.70
CA PHE A 80 -5.42 1.01 -4.36
C PHE A 80 -6.59 0.05 -4.23
N VAL A 81 -7.00 -0.55 -5.33
CA VAL A 81 -8.11 -1.51 -5.37
C VAL A 81 -7.71 -2.70 -6.23
N GLU A 82 -7.90 -3.88 -5.70
CA GLU A 82 -7.88 -5.12 -6.47
C GLU A 82 -9.32 -5.54 -6.76
N CYS A 83 -9.67 -5.69 -8.03
CA CYS A 83 -11.01 -6.00 -8.52
C CYS A 83 -11.07 -7.39 -9.15
N GLY A 84 -12.18 -8.10 -9.05
CA GLY A 84 -12.37 -9.42 -9.65
C GLY A 84 -13.84 -9.74 -9.90
N ALA A 85 -14.13 -10.91 -10.46
CA ALA A 85 -15.50 -11.27 -10.87
C ALA A 85 -16.50 -11.38 -9.70
N GLN A 86 -16.04 -11.71 -8.50
CA GLN A 86 -16.87 -11.86 -7.30
C GLN A 86 -16.06 -11.51 -6.06
N ALA A 87 -16.73 -11.09 -4.98
CA ALA A 87 -16.11 -10.84 -3.69
C ALA A 87 -15.30 -12.05 -3.21
N MET A 88 -14.22 -11.80 -2.45
CA MET A 88 -13.45 -12.88 -1.84
C MET A 88 -14.26 -13.50 -0.69
N PRO A 89 -14.61 -14.80 -0.76
CA PRO A 89 -15.33 -15.46 0.32
C PRO A 89 -14.40 -15.70 1.51
N PHE A 90 -14.96 -15.60 2.73
CA PHE A 90 -14.23 -15.83 3.99
C PHE A 90 -12.95 -15.00 4.09
N SER A 91 -13.06 -13.72 3.71
CA SER A 91 -11.98 -12.75 3.81
C SER A 91 -12.39 -11.53 4.62
N GLU A 92 -11.44 -10.98 5.36
CA GLU A 92 -11.63 -9.78 6.18
C GLU A 92 -10.51 -8.78 5.88
N GLN A 93 -10.84 -7.50 5.87
CA GLN A 93 -9.87 -6.41 5.76
C GLN A 93 -9.77 -5.71 7.09
N VAL A 94 -8.54 -5.50 7.58
CA VAL A 94 -8.30 -4.86 8.87
C VAL A 94 -7.35 -3.70 8.64
N VAL A 95 -7.62 -2.60 9.34
CA VAL A 95 -6.73 -1.45 9.42
C VAL A 95 -6.33 -1.18 10.86
N SER A 96 -5.13 -0.64 11.07
CA SER A 96 -4.68 -0.12 12.36
C SER A 96 -3.97 1.20 12.15
N VAL A 97 -4.26 2.16 13.02
CA VAL A 97 -3.69 3.50 12.97
C VAL A 97 -3.17 3.85 14.35
N SER A 98 -1.90 4.26 14.46
CA SER A 98 -1.30 4.58 15.75
C SER A 98 -0.31 5.72 15.69
N GLN A 99 -0.23 6.49 16.78
CA GLN A 99 0.81 7.50 17.05
C GLN A 99 1.89 6.96 18.02
N THR A 100 1.79 5.70 18.44
CA THR A 100 2.81 5.04 19.27
C THR A 100 3.92 4.45 18.41
N THR A 101 5.15 4.41 18.94
CA THR A 101 6.32 3.85 18.23
C THR A 101 6.07 2.43 17.73
N TYR A 102 5.39 1.60 18.51
CA TYR A 102 5.00 0.25 18.10
C TYR A 102 3.53 0.20 17.70
N ASN A 103 3.24 -0.29 16.50
CA ASN A 103 1.90 -0.59 16.03
C ASN A 103 1.79 -2.07 15.66
N THR A 104 0.63 -2.67 15.94
CA THR A 104 0.34 -4.07 15.66
C THR A 104 -1.06 -4.20 15.07
N ILE A 105 -1.23 -5.16 14.19
CA ILE A 105 -2.50 -5.49 13.55
C ILE A 105 -2.65 -7.00 13.50
N LYS A 106 -3.87 -7.50 13.73
CA LYS A 106 -4.16 -8.93 13.80
C LYS A 106 -5.39 -9.30 12.97
N CYS A 107 -5.32 -10.44 12.29
CA CYS A 107 -6.48 -11.04 11.64
C CYS A 107 -7.53 -11.49 12.66
N PRO A 108 -8.83 -11.29 12.36
CA PRO A 108 -9.91 -11.90 13.13
C PRO A 108 -9.97 -13.41 12.90
N ASN A 109 -10.72 -14.11 13.75
CA ASN A 109 -11.22 -15.48 13.51
C ASN A 109 -10.18 -16.53 13.06
N ASP A 110 -9.01 -16.58 13.68
CA ASP A 110 -7.93 -17.52 13.31
C ASP A 110 -7.50 -17.48 11.83
N TYR A 111 -7.90 -16.44 11.09
CA TYR A 111 -7.52 -16.23 9.69
C TYR A 111 -6.04 -15.91 9.54
N SER A 112 -5.54 -16.15 8.34
CA SER A 112 -4.15 -15.91 7.96
C SER A 112 -4.04 -14.68 7.06
N ILE A 113 -2.96 -13.91 7.22
CA ILE A 113 -2.66 -12.78 6.34
C ILE A 113 -2.37 -13.31 4.92
N VAL A 114 -3.01 -12.71 3.92
CA VAL A 114 -2.74 -12.94 2.49
C VAL A 114 -2.03 -11.76 1.83
N PHE A 115 -2.38 -10.53 2.24
CA PHE A 115 -1.83 -9.29 1.72
C PHE A 115 -1.75 -8.30 2.87
N GLY A 116 -0.73 -7.44 2.88
CA GLY A 116 -0.70 -6.34 3.82
C GLY A 116 0.64 -5.65 3.92
N PHE A 117 0.61 -4.46 4.47
CA PHE A 117 1.77 -3.63 4.70
C PHE A 117 1.52 -2.68 5.88
N GLY A 118 2.60 -2.18 6.45
CA GLY A 118 2.59 -1.00 7.31
C GLY A 118 3.31 0.14 6.60
N VAL A 119 2.83 1.37 6.80
CA VAL A 119 3.51 2.59 6.40
C VAL A 119 3.58 3.52 7.60
N SER A 120 4.72 4.17 7.83
CA SER A 120 4.85 5.28 8.77
C SER A 120 5.25 6.55 8.04
N THR A 121 4.70 7.66 8.52
CA THR A 121 4.88 8.98 7.89
C THR A 121 4.92 10.07 8.95
N SER A 122 5.42 11.22 8.55
CA SER A 122 5.28 12.48 9.27
C SER A 122 4.59 13.53 8.41
N SER A 123 4.31 14.69 9.00
CA SER A 123 3.74 15.86 8.30
C SER A 123 4.65 17.08 8.35
N GLY A 124 4.36 18.07 7.49
CA GLY A 124 5.08 19.34 7.46
C GLY A 124 6.15 19.45 6.35
N LYS A 125 6.26 20.65 5.77
CA LYS A 125 7.05 20.99 4.58
C LYS A 125 8.56 20.74 4.67
N SER A 126 9.10 20.52 5.87
CA SER A 126 10.55 20.51 6.09
C SER A 126 11.21 19.26 5.55
N LYS A 127 10.92 18.07 6.10
CA LYS A 127 11.55 16.81 5.70
C LYS A 127 10.60 15.62 5.81
N SER A 128 9.31 15.85 6.02
CA SER A 128 8.34 14.79 6.31
C SER A 128 8.29 13.71 5.22
N ALA A 129 8.31 14.13 3.96
CA ALA A 129 8.34 13.23 2.82
C ALA A 129 9.62 12.40 2.72
N LEU A 130 10.72 12.71 3.43
CA LEU A 130 11.92 11.85 3.52
C LEU A 130 11.74 10.66 4.47
N TYR A 131 10.80 10.75 5.40
CA TYR A 131 10.67 9.79 6.49
C TYR A 131 9.57 8.76 6.23
N THR A 132 9.01 8.72 5.02
CA THR A 132 8.05 7.68 4.66
C THR A 132 8.74 6.33 4.70
N TYR A 133 8.28 5.44 5.56
CA TYR A 133 8.79 4.08 5.69
C TYR A 133 7.72 3.06 5.35
N VAL A 134 8.06 1.96 4.66
CA VAL A 134 7.12 0.89 4.32
C VAL A 134 7.65 -0.49 4.72
N THR A 135 6.78 -1.33 5.27
CA THR A 135 7.13 -2.69 5.69
C THR A 135 6.10 -3.70 5.20
N PRO A 136 6.51 -4.86 4.67
CA PRO A 136 5.56 -5.88 4.23
C PRO A 136 5.02 -6.69 5.42
N CYS A 137 3.72 -6.95 5.44
CA CYS A 137 3.15 -7.94 6.33
C CYS A 137 3.29 -9.32 5.69
N ARG A 138 3.99 -10.23 6.37
CA ARG A 138 4.30 -11.56 5.84
C ARG A 138 3.03 -12.41 5.70
N PRO A 139 2.68 -12.88 4.49
CA PRO A 139 1.67 -13.91 4.33
C PRO A 139 2.16 -15.23 4.93
N GLY A 140 1.25 -16.07 5.41
CA GLY A 140 1.60 -17.48 5.61
C GLY A 140 0.88 -18.25 6.72
N LEU A 141 0.96 -19.56 6.55
CA LEU A 141 0.74 -20.64 7.51
C LEU A 141 2.12 -21.11 8.00
N TYR A 142 2.42 -21.02 9.30
CA TYR A 142 3.60 -21.70 9.86
C TYR A 142 3.23 -23.18 10.10
N TYR A 143 3.98 -24.08 9.47
CA TYR A 143 3.80 -25.54 9.58
C TYR A 143 4.86 -26.12 10.54
N VAL A 144 4.46 -26.35 11.79
CA VAL A 144 5.08 -27.26 12.79
C VAL A 144 3.89 -27.74 13.66
N PRO A 145 3.85 -28.95 14.26
CA PRO A 145 2.60 -29.70 14.48
C PRO A 145 1.68 -29.20 15.61
N THR A 146 1.74 -27.91 15.94
CA THR A 146 0.80 -27.17 16.79
C THR A 146 0.66 -25.74 16.23
N THR A 147 -0.24 -25.60 15.25
CA THR A 147 -0.77 -24.41 14.58
C THR A 147 -0.30 -23.03 15.08
N MET A 148 0.53 -22.32 14.29
CA MET A 148 0.73 -20.87 14.47
C MET A 148 0.80 -20.15 13.12
N CYS A 149 -0.35 -19.85 12.50
CA CYS A 149 -0.41 -18.94 11.34
C CYS A 149 0.19 -17.57 11.70
N MET A 150 0.80 -16.84 10.74
CA MET A 150 1.12 -15.43 10.96
C MET A 150 -0.18 -14.63 10.95
N LYS A 151 -0.80 -14.56 12.14
CA LYS A 151 -2.07 -13.86 12.38
C LYS A 151 -1.88 -12.38 12.62
N SER A 152 -0.64 -11.91 12.80
CA SER A 152 -0.35 -10.52 13.13
C SER A 152 0.85 -9.99 12.38
N CYS A 153 0.84 -8.68 12.19
CA CYS A 153 1.92 -7.90 11.63
C CYS A 153 2.20 -6.75 12.58
N SER A 154 3.44 -6.27 12.62
CA SER A 154 3.81 -5.09 13.40
C SER A 154 4.73 -4.17 12.62
N LEU A 155 4.72 -2.90 13.01
CA LEU A 155 5.59 -1.85 12.50
C LEU A 155 6.18 -1.09 13.69
N ASN A 156 7.47 -0.80 13.62
CA ASN A 156 8.13 0.16 14.49
C ASN A 156 8.38 1.44 13.70
N MET A 157 7.88 2.55 14.21
CA MET A 157 8.11 3.88 13.66
C MET A 157 9.54 4.34 13.95
N ASN A 158 10.08 5.15 13.04
CA ASN A 158 11.30 5.89 13.30
C ASN A 158 11.02 7.09 14.21
N ASN A 159 12.08 7.68 14.79
CA ASN A 159 11.94 8.84 15.68
C ASN A 159 11.34 10.08 14.99
N GLN A 160 11.38 10.11 13.66
CA GLN A 160 10.90 11.21 12.83
C GLN A 160 9.45 11.03 12.37
N ASP A 161 8.84 9.88 12.64
CA ASP A 161 7.48 9.56 12.21
C ASP A 161 6.45 10.04 13.24
N ASP A 162 5.36 10.60 12.73
CA ASP A 162 4.23 11.06 13.55
C ASP A 162 3.18 9.97 13.76
N LYS A 163 2.99 9.13 12.74
CA LYS A 163 1.89 8.17 12.68
C LYS A 163 2.23 6.97 11.81
N SER A 164 1.66 5.84 12.17
CA SER A 164 1.72 4.59 11.42
C SER A 164 0.33 4.12 11.02
N PHE A 165 0.26 3.53 9.84
CA PHE A 165 -0.94 3.01 9.20
C PHE A 165 -0.63 1.60 8.75
N MET A 166 -1.44 0.65 9.18
CA MET A 166 -1.31 -0.74 8.78
C MET A 166 -2.59 -1.19 8.11
N TYR A 167 -2.44 -2.00 7.08
CA TYR A 167 -3.55 -2.62 6.36
C TYR A 167 -3.20 -4.08 6.08
N ILE A 168 -4.13 -4.97 6.41
CA ILE A 168 -4.02 -6.39 6.08
C ILE A 168 -5.33 -6.90 5.50
N VAL A 169 -5.19 -7.91 4.65
CA VAL A 169 -6.26 -8.76 4.16
C VAL A 169 -6.02 -10.15 4.75
N CYS A 170 -7.06 -10.70 5.33
CA CYS A 170 -7.06 -11.96 6.04
C CYS A 170 -7.99 -12.94 5.35
N VAL A 171 -7.64 -14.23 5.30
CA VAL A 171 -8.48 -15.28 4.74
C VAL A 171 -8.49 -16.52 5.62
N ASP A 172 -9.60 -17.27 5.57
CA ASP A 172 -9.68 -18.59 6.20
C ASP A 172 -8.73 -19.58 5.54
N GLY A 173 -7.69 -20.00 6.27
CA GLY A 173 -6.67 -20.95 5.78
C GLY A 173 -7.17 -22.38 5.58
N THR A 174 -8.36 -22.73 6.09
CA THR A 174 -9.02 -24.02 5.81
C THR A 174 -9.73 -24.03 4.46
N ILE A 175 -10.18 -22.86 4.01
CA ILE A 175 -10.85 -22.67 2.72
C ILE A 175 -9.85 -22.32 1.62
N TRP A 176 -8.86 -21.47 1.92
CA TRP A 176 -7.91 -20.94 0.95
C TRP A 176 -6.60 -21.74 0.92
N SER A 177 -6.26 -22.28 -0.26
CA SER A 177 -5.03 -23.06 -0.46
C SER A 177 -3.96 -22.25 -1.18
N GLY A 178 -2.68 -22.53 -0.84
CA GLY A 178 -1.53 -21.90 -1.48
C GLY A 178 -0.98 -20.64 -0.81
N LEU A 179 -1.35 -20.38 0.45
CA LEU A 179 -0.81 -19.27 1.25
C LEU A 179 0.71 -19.38 1.48
N ASN A 180 1.26 -20.59 1.42
CA ASN A 180 2.70 -20.87 1.48
C ASN A 180 3.42 -20.60 0.14
N MET A 181 2.69 -20.34 -0.94
CA MET A 181 3.25 -20.05 -2.27
C MET A 181 3.28 -18.55 -2.58
N ILE A 182 2.96 -17.71 -1.61
CA ILE A 182 2.94 -16.25 -1.78
C ILE A 182 3.81 -15.57 -0.74
N THR A 183 4.37 -14.42 -1.11
CA THR A 183 5.22 -13.62 -0.25
C THR A 183 4.93 -12.14 -0.52
N MET A 184 4.87 -11.34 0.55
CA MET A 184 4.90 -9.89 0.43
C MET A 184 6.34 -9.39 0.53
N VAL A 185 6.72 -8.50 -0.37
CA VAL A 185 7.95 -7.71 -0.30
C VAL A 185 7.59 -6.23 -0.40
N ALA A 186 8.33 -5.38 0.30
CA ALA A 186 8.18 -3.93 0.18
C ALA A 186 9.55 -3.26 0.27
N LYS A 187 9.67 -2.05 -0.28
CA LYS A 187 10.92 -1.32 -0.39
C LYS A 187 10.66 0.19 -0.45
N ASP A 188 11.52 0.95 0.20
CA ASP A 188 11.45 2.40 0.34
C ASP A 188 12.81 3.09 0.37
N ASP A 189 13.93 2.40 0.13
CA ASP A 189 15.31 2.89 0.34
C ASP A 189 15.76 4.10 -0.52
N PHE A 190 14.86 4.73 -1.26
CA PHE A 190 15.10 5.96 -1.98
C PHE A 190 14.38 7.15 -1.32
N HIS A 191 15.11 7.91 -0.50
CA HIS A 191 14.65 9.14 0.15
C HIS A 191 15.59 10.29 -0.18
N SER A 192 15.10 11.36 -0.79
CA SER A 192 15.97 12.49 -1.15
C SER A 192 15.25 13.82 -1.33
N ALA A 193 16.05 14.88 -1.39
CA ALA A 193 15.64 16.16 -1.94
C ALA A 193 15.30 16.02 -3.43
N VAL A 194 14.23 16.67 -3.87
CA VAL A 194 13.78 16.61 -5.27
C VAL A 194 14.79 17.29 -6.20
N ASN A 195 15.16 16.60 -7.27
CA ASN A 195 16.03 17.12 -8.32
C ASN A 195 15.20 17.58 -9.53
N ARG A 196 14.96 18.90 -9.60
CA ARG A 196 14.18 19.54 -10.67
C ARG A 196 14.78 19.40 -12.07
N SER A 197 16.07 19.07 -12.18
CA SER A 197 16.73 18.86 -13.47
C SER A 197 16.44 17.49 -14.08
N LYS A 198 15.80 16.58 -13.33
CA LYS A 198 15.53 15.19 -13.72
C LYS A 198 14.02 14.92 -13.79
N GLN A 199 13.29 15.69 -14.60
CA GLN A 199 11.85 15.52 -14.75
C GLN A 199 11.50 14.09 -15.19
N TYR A 200 10.58 13.45 -14.45
CA TYR A 200 10.12 12.08 -14.62
C TYR A 200 11.20 10.99 -14.57
N ASN A 201 12.40 11.34 -14.12
CA ASN A 201 13.53 10.44 -13.96
C ASN A 201 14.41 10.84 -12.77
N ASP A 202 13.77 11.41 -11.74
CA ASP A 202 14.46 11.80 -10.52
C ASP A 202 14.66 10.54 -9.69
N GLY A 203 15.78 9.84 -9.90
CA GLY A 203 16.06 8.56 -9.26
C GLY A 203 15.08 7.44 -9.66
N GLU A 204 15.37 6.25 -9.15
CA GLU A 204 14.60 5.04 -9.43
C GLU A 204 14.56 4.17 -8.17
N LEU A 205 13.42 3.53 -7.95
CA LEU A 205 13.28 2.45 -7.00
C LEU A 205 12.72 1.22 -7.73
N ALA A 206 13.46 0.12 -7.68
CA ALA A 206 13.09 -1.16 -8.27
C ALA A 206 13.05 -2.25 -7.19
N LEU A 207 12.06 -3.14 -7.30
CA LEU A 207 11.85 -4.27 -6.42
C LEU A 207 11.50 -5.53 -7.24
N GLU A 208 12.17 -6.63 -6.93
CA GLU A 208 11.95 -7.93 -7.57
C GLU A 208 11.23 -8.90 -6.64
N CYS A 209 10.42 -9.77 -7.21
CA CYS A 209 9.87 -10.92 -6.52
C CYS A 209 10.99 -11.95 -6.23
N PRO A 210 11.00 -12.56 -5.03
CA PRO A 210 12.02 -13.55 -4.67
C PRO A 210 11.83 -14.87 -5.41
N SER A 211 12.89 -15.69 -5.45
CA SER A 211 12.87 -17.09 -5.89
C SER A 211 12.27 -17.31 -7.30
N GLU A 212 12.66 -16.50 -8.29
CA GLU A 212 12.08 -16.51 -9.66
C GLU A 212 10.55 -16.33 -9.69
N GLY A 213 10.01 -15.75 -8.62
CA GLY A 213 8.60 -15.45 -8.49
C GLY A 213 8.14 -14.34 -9.42
N THR A 214 6.82 -14.16 -9.47
CA THR A 214 6.20 -13.09 -10.27
C THR A 214 5.15 -12.34 -9.47
N VAL A 215 4.97 -11.07 -9.82
CA VAL A 215 3.98 -10.17 -9.19
C VAL A 215 2.57 -10.73 -9.40
N LEU A 216 1.83 -10.91 -8.31
CA LEU A 216 0.39 -11.16 -8.30
C LEU A 216 -0.40 -9.85 -8.27
N THR A 217 0.00 -8.93 -7.40
CA THR A 217 -0.52 -7.57 -7.32
C THR A 217 0.45 -6.70 -6.52
N GLY A 218 0.27 -5.39 -6.54
CA GLY A 218 1.14 -4.46 -5.82
C GLY A 218 1.05 -3.05 -6.35
N PHE A 219 1.64 -2.13 -5.62
CA PHE A 219 1.67 -0.72 -5.97
C PHE A 219 3.08 -0.16 -5.85
N TYR A 220 3.28 0.95 -6.54
CA TYR A 220 4.41 1.85 -6.37
C TYR A 220 3.90 3.27 -6.15
N GLY A 221 4.72 4.11 -5.54
CA GLY A 221 4.38 5.52 -5.34
C GLY A 221 5.56 6.41 -5.00
N GLU A 222 5.31 7.71 -5.07
CA GLU A 222 6.16 8.76 -4.53
C GLU A 222 5.37 9.55 -3.49
N THR A 223 5.83 9.55 -2.25
CA THR A 223 5.40 10.57 -1.29
C THR A 223 6.19 11.84 -1.56
N HIS A 224 5.50 12.98 -1.56
CA HIS A 224 6.10 14.23 -2.03
C HIS A 224 5.59 15.42 -1.23
N THR A 225 6.51 16.32 -0.84
CA THR A 225 6.19 17.54 -0.07
C THR A 225 5.05 18.35 -0.69
N SER A 226 5.03 18.47 -2.01
CA SER A 226 4.05 19.28 -2.74
C SER A 226 2.92 18.51 -3.40
N SER A 227 2.68 17.25 -3.04
CA SER A 227 1.42 16.61 -3.42
C SER A 227 0.24 17.42 -2.85
N PRO A 228 -0.89 17.57 -3.57
CA PRO A 228 -1.23 16.98 -4.87
C PRO A 228 -0.81 17.82 -6.10
N TYR A 229 -0.06 18.91 -5.93
CA TYR A 229 0.24 19.89 -6.99
C TYR A 229 1.37 19.49 -7.95
N VAL A 230 1.99 18.34 -7.71
CA VAL A 230 2.96 17.74 -8.62
C VAL A 230 2.45 16.39 -9.09
N ASN A 231 2.91 15.96 -10.26
CA ASN A 231 2.60 14.64 -10.80
C ASN A 231 3.49 13.57 -10.16
N ALA A 232 3.39 13.44 -8.82
CA ALA A 232 4.03 12.37 -8.10
C ALA A 232 3.44 11.02 -8.56
N PRO A 233 4.25 10.07 -9.03
CA PRO A 233 3.76 8.79 -9.51
C PRO A 233 3.07 8.03 -8.38
N PHE A 234 1.93 7.42 -8.71
CA PHE A 234 1.31 6.39 -7.89
C PHE A 234 0.57 5.43 -8.82
N GLY A 235 0.95 4.17 -8.79
CA GLY A 235 0.55 3.23 -9.82
C GLY A 235 0.60 1.77 -9.39
N LYS A 236 0.07 0.91 -10.25
CA LYS A 236 0.07 -0.54 -10.07
C LYS A 236 1.28 -1.20 -10.69
N CYS A 237 1.74 -2.28 -10.08
CA CYS A 237 2.75 -3.14 -10.66
C CYS A 237 2.14 -4.12 -11.67
N SER A 238 2.86 -4.35 -12.77
CA SER A 238 2.40 -5.25 -13.82
C SER A 238 2.47 -6.71 -13.35
N LYS A 239 1.33 -7.40 -13.38
CA LYS A 239 1.21 -8.79 -12.98
C LYS A 239 2.03 -9.71 -13.88
N SER A 240 2.48 -10.83 -13.32
CA SER A 240 3.28 -11.85 -13.99
C SER A 240 4.68 -11.38 -14.44
N LEU A 241 5.09 -10.17 -14.09
CA LEU A 241 6.48 -9.73 -14.23
C LEU A 241 7.28 -10.11 -12.98
N LYS A 242 8.60 -10.25 -13.15
CA LYS A 242 9.53 -10.51 -12.05
C LYS A 242 9.73 -9.28 -11.17
N SER A 243 9.67 -8.09 -11.75
CA SER A 243 10.02 -6.84 -11.08
C SER A 243 8.99 -5.74 -11.33
N CYS A 244 9.06 -4.72 -10.47
CA CYS A 244 8.35 -3.46 -10.60
C CYS A 244 9.30 -2.33 -10.25
N SER A 245 9.19 -1.20 -10.94
CA SER A 245 9.97 0.00 -10.64
C SER A 245 9.15 1.28 -10.79
N VAL A 246 9.64 2.34 -10.17
CA VAL A 246 9.10 3.69 -10.24
C VAL A 246 10.25 4.68 -10.32
N HIS A 247 10.07 5.71 -11.15
CA HIS A 247 10.98 6.86 -11.24
C HIS A 247 10.36 8.06 -10.56
N GLY A 248 11.18 8.88 -9.91
CA GLY A 248 10.68 10.09 -9.29
C GLY A 248 10.23 11.16 -10.29
N SER A 249 9.26 11.96 -9.87
CA SER A 249 8.63 13.02 -10.67
C SER A 249 9.62 14.12 -11.08
N GLY A 250 10.60 14.44 -10.23
CA GLY A 250 11.49 15.60 -10.43
C GLY A 250 10.74 16.93 -10.48
N GLN A 251 9.51 16.99 -9.94
CA GLN A 251 8.66 18.18 -9.95
C GLN A 251 8.61 18.79 -8.56
N ALA A 252 8.64 20.11 -8.45
CA ALA A 252 8.55 20.78 -7.15
C ALA A 252 8.02 22.21 -7.32
N ILE A 253 7.31 22.69 -6.31
CA ILE A 253 6.83 24.08 -6.22
C ILE A 253 7.48 24.79 -5.03
N GLY A 254 7.72 26.09 -5.20
CA GLY A 254 8.28 26.95 -4.16
C GLY A 254 9.71 26.55 -3.78
N HIS A 255 9.93 26.29 -2.49
CA HIS A 255 11.23 26.02 -1.86
C HIS A 255 11.74 24.58 -2.11
N GLN A 256 12.79 24.17 -1.40
CA GLN A 256 13.27 22.78 -1.43
C GLN A 256 12.13 21.82 -1.07
N ASN A 257 11.90 20.83 -1.93
CA ASN A 257 10.94 19.75 -1.71
C ASN A 257 11.69 18.45 -1.48
N TYR A 258 11.00 17.50 -0.88
CA TYR A 258 11.52 16.17 -0.56
C TYR A 258 10.54 15.10 -0.99
N ARG A 259 11.08 13.90 -1.17
CA ARG A 259 10.30 12.73 -1.57
C ARG A 259 10.89 11.42 -1.07
N SER A 260 10.03 10.42 -1.03
CA SER A 260 10.41 9.02 -0.93
C SER A 260 9.71 8.21 -2.00
N LEU A 261 10.42 7.28 -2.63
CA LEU A 261 9.80 6.29 -3.50
C LEU A 261 9.45 5.07 -2.64
N ILE A 262 8.30 4.44 -2.91
CA ILE A 262 7.84 3.25 -2.19
C ILE A 262 7.30 2.20 -3.17
N LEU A 263 7.51 0.92 -2.85
CA LEU A 263 6.85 -0.21 -3.51
C LEU A 263 6.40 -1.24 -2.49
N ALA A 264 5.28 -1.92 -2.77
CA ALA A 264 4.86 -3.12 -2.08
C ALA A 264 4.26 -4.11 -3.09
N LEU A 265 4.77 -5.35 -3.10
CA LEU A 265 4.39 -6.41 -4.03
C LEU A 265 3.93 -7.64 -3.25
N LEU A 266 2.79 -8.20 -3.68
CA LEU A 266 2.46 -9.60 -3.44
C LEU A 266 3.02 -10.41 -4.59
N CYS A 267 3.92 -11.32 -4.28
CA CYS A 267 4.57 -12.21 -5.22
C CYS A 267 4.03 -13.63 -5.06
N LYS A 268 3.91 -14.34 -6.17
CA LYS A 268 3.88 -15.81 -6.17
C LYS A 268 5.32 -16.29 -6.20
N ASN A 269 5.67 -17.24 -5.34
CA ASN A 269 6.98 -17.89 -5.35
C ASN A 269 7.17 -18.67 -6.67
N GLY A 270 8.39 -18.64 -7.22
CA GLY A 270 8.76 -19.51 -8.33
C GLY A 270 8.80 -20.96 -7.85
N GLY A 271 8.34 -21.86 -8.71
CA GLY A 271 8.37 -23.31 -8.50
C GLY A 271 9.20 -23.96 -9.58
#